data_AF-A0A6G1S7W1-F1
#
_entry.id   AF-A0A6G1S7W1-F1
#
_cell.length_a   1.000
_cell.length_b   1.000
_cell.length_c   1.000
_cell.angle_alpha   90.00
_cell.angle_beta   90.00
_cell.angle_gamma   90.00
#
_symmetry.space_group_name_H-M   'P 1'
#
loop_
_entity.id
_entity.type
_entity.pdbx_description
1 polymer ?
#
loop_
_entity_poly.entity_id
_entity_poly.type
_entity_poly.pdbx_seq_one_letter_code
_entity_poly.pdbx_strand_id
1 'polypeptide(L)'
;MEAIKKKFLQYKIELEQALERAQQAERQMKEHQARADKAESEISALSRRIQLLEEDLERSEERLKVSTQKLEEVTQVADESERIRKMLDNKAQMDAEKIEALEKQLHEARVLAEDSDRKYDEVARKLTIVDANYEKAEERARVSEKKQAELEEELKAIGNNLRALEAKEEKSVERQRAYEQALKAAKERHAEAEARFEAADNNVKKLQREVDRLEDLLAKERGRYQHMSDELDQTYSELTAAH
;
A
#
# COMPACT_ATOMS: atom_id res chain seq x y z
N MET A 1 17.09 18.81 -177.19
CA MET A 1 18.07 18.68 -176.08
C MET A 1 17.68 19.43 -174.80
N GLU A 2 16.88 20.50 -174.86
CA GLU A 2 16.44 21.25 -173.65
C GLU A 2 15.46 20.49 -172.74
N ALA A 3 14.51 19.72 -173.28
CA ALA A 3 13.51 19.00 -172.48
C ALA A 3 14.11 17.88 -171.59
N ILE A 4 15.16 17.21 -172.08
CA ILE A 4 15.90 16.19 -171.32
C ILE A 4 16.75 16.86 -170.22
N LYS A 5 17.39 18.00 -170.53
CA LYS A 5 18.08 18.82 -169.50
C LYS A 5 17.13 19.30 -168.40
N LYS A 6 15.91 19.71 -168.75
CA LYS A 6 14.89 20.18 -167.79
C LYS A 6 14.38 19.06 -166.88
N LYS A 7 14.08 17.88 -167.44
CA LYS A 7 13.73 16.68 -166.64
C LYS A 7 14.90 16.19 -165.79
N PHE A 8 16.12 16.21 -166.31
CA PHE A 8 17.31 15.82 -165.54
C PHE A 8 17.58 16.79 -164.38
N LEU A 9 17.40 18.09 -164.61
CA LEU A 9 17.48 19.12 -163.56
C LEU A 9 16.37 18.92 -162.51
N GLN A 10 15.15 18.58 -162.94
CA GLN A 10 14.03 18.32 -162.03
C GLN A 10 14.21 17.05 -161.20
N TYR A 11 14.67 15.95 -161.81
CA TYR A 11 15.04 14.74 -161.07
C TYR A 11 16.21 14.98 -160.11
N LYS A 12 17.16 15.86 -160.48
CA LYS A 12 18.25 16.25 -159.60
C LYS A 12 17.73 17.03 -158.38
N ILE A 13 16.81 17.97 -158.58
CA ILE A 13 16.17 18.74 -157.49
C ILE A 13 15.33 17.81 -156.60
N GLU A 14 14.56 16.88 -157.19
CA GLU A 14 13.76 15.92 -156.42
C GLU A 14 14.65 14.94 -155.63
N LEU A 15 15.76 14.49 -156.21
CA LEU A 15 16.75 13.67 -155.53
C LEU A 15 17.42 14.44 -154.38
N GLU A 16 17.82 15.70 -154.59
CA GLU A 16 18.38 16.58 -153.56
C GLU A 16 17.36 16.81 -152.42
N GLN A 17 16.10 17.10 -152.74
CA GLN A 17 15.03 17.24 -151.74
C GLN A 17 14.72 15.95 -150.98
N ALA A 18 14.74 14.80 -151.66
CA ALA A 18 14.54 13.50 -151.03
C ALA A 18 15.73 13.14 -150.10
N LEU A 19 16.95 13.47 -150.52
CA LEU A 19 18.16 13.31 -149.69
C LEU A 19 18.09 14.22 -148.45
N GLU A 20 17.66 15.46 -148.62
CA GLU A 20 17.54 16.43 -147.52
C GLU A 20 16.45 16.00 -146.52
N ARG A 21 15.30 15.50 -147.01
CA ARG A 21 14.26 14.90 -146.15
C ARG A 21 14.74 13.64 -145.44
N ALA A 22 15.49 12.77 -146.12
CA ALA A 22 16.06 11.56 -145.51
C ALA A 22 17.08 11.93 -144.43
N GLN A 23 17.96 12.90 -144.68
CA GLN A 23 18.91 13.41 -143.69
C GLN A 23 18.21 14.08 -142.51
N GLN A 24 17.12 14.82 -142.74
CA GLN A 24 16.34 15.45 -141.68
C GLN A 24 15.61 14.41 -140.82
N ALA A 25 15.00 13.39 -141.45
CA ALA A 25 14.37 12.28 -140.74
C ALA A 25 15.40 11.45 -139.96
N GLU A 26 16.60 11.23 -140.50
CA GLU A 26 17.68 10.54 -139.80
C GLU A 26 18.19 11.34 -138.59
N ARG A 27 18.27 12.68 -138.70
CA ARG A 27 18.58 13.57 -137.56
C ARG A 27 17.50 13.49 -136.48
N GLN A 28 16.22 13.58 -136.86
CA GLN A 28 15.10 13.46 -135.93
C GLN A 28 15.06 12.09 -135.26
N MET A 29 15.29 11.01 -136.00
CA MET A 29 15.37 9.66 -135.44
C MET A 29 16.50 9.55 -134.40
N LYS A 30 17.69 10.10 -134.69
CA LYS A 30 18.81 10.12 -133.73
C LYS A 30 18.49 10.94 -132.49
N GLU A 31 17.83 12.09 -132.62
CA GLU A 31 17.38 12.89 -131.48
C GLU A 31 16.34 12.17 -130.62
N HIS A 32 15.36 11.52 -131.25
CA HIS A 32 14.35 10.72 -130.54
C HIS A 32 14.97 9.51 -129.84
N GLN A 33 15.91 8.81 -130.48
CA GLN A 33 16.65 7.71 -129.86
C GLN A 33 17.44 8.19 -128.65
N ALA A 34 18.20 9.29 -128.78
CA ALA A 34 18.96 9.85 -127.66
C ALA A 34 18.06 10.30 -126.49
N ARG A 35 16.85 10.80 -126.78
CA ARG A 35 15.85 11.13 -125.74
C ARG A 35 15.28 9.88 -125.09
N ALA A 36 14.98 8.84 -125.85
CA ALA A 36 14.50 7.55 -125.33
C ALA A 36 15.56 6.92 -124.41
N ASP A 37 16.81 6.83 -124.86
CA ASP A 37 17.93 6.28 -124.08
C ASP A 37 18.12 7.07 -122.76
N LYS A 38 17.97 8.40 -122.80
CA LYS A 38 18.02 9.24 -121.60
C LYS A 38 16.86 8.97 -120.64
N ALA A 39 15.64 8.86 -121.16
CA ALA A 39 14.46 8.55 -120.35
C ALA A 39 14.53 7.14 -119.74
N GLU A 40 15.03 6.14 -120.49
CA GLU A 40 15.25 4.78 -119.97
C GLU A 40 16.29 4.77 -118.84
N SER A 41 17.37 5.55 -118.99
CA SER A 41 18.37 5.72 -117.93
C SER A 41 17.77 6.38 -116.68
N GLU A 42 16.95 7.43 -116.84
CA GLU A 42 16.24 8.09 -115.74
C GLU A 42 15.24 7.15 -115.05
N ILE A 43 14.46 6.36 -115.81
CA ILE A 43 13.54 5.35 -115.28
C ILE A 43 14.31 4.29 -114.47
N SER A 44 15.44 3.80 -114.99
CA SER A 44 16.29 2.84 -114.28
C SER A 44 16.85 3.43 -112.97
N ALA A 45 17.30 4.69 -113.01
CA ALA A 45 17.80 5.38 -111.81
C ALA A 45 16.71 5.59 -110.76
N LEU A 46 15.51 6.02 -111.18
CA LEU A 46 14.36 6.19 -110.29
C LEU A 46 13.89 4.85 -109.72
N SER A 47 13.88 3.78 -110.51
CA SER A 47 13.49 2.44 -110.04
C SER A 47 14.42 1.93 -108.95
N ARG A 48 15.74 2.11 -109.11
CA ARG A 48 16.72 1.79 -108.06
C ARG A 48 16.51 2.64 -106.81
N ARG A 49 16.19 3.93 -106.99
CA ARG A 49 15.93 4.83 -105.87
C ARG A 49 14.66 4.43 -105.09
N ILE A 50 13.61 3.99 -105.79
CA ILE A 50 12.38 3.49 -105.17
C ILE A 50 12.70 2.27 -104.31
N GLN A 51 13.42 1.27 -104.85
CA GLN A 51 13.79 0.07 -104.09
C GLN A 51 14.58 0.40 -102.81
N LEU A 52 15.57 1.28 -102.90
CA LEU A 52 16.35 1.70 -101.73
C LEU A 52 15.48 2.41 -100.68
N LEU A 53 14.54 3.25 -101.11
CA LEU A 53 13.62 3.92 -100.20
C LEU A 53 12.62 2.94 -99.56
N GLU A 54 12.17 1.92 -100.28
CA GLU A 54 11.32 0.86 -99.75
C GLU A 54 12.06 0.02 -98.71
N GLU A 55 13.30 -0.39 -98.98
CA GLU A 55 14.15 -1.11 -98.01
C GLU A 55 14.45 -0.26 -96.76
N ASP A 56 14.72 1.03 -96.93
CA ASP A 56 14.96 1.94 -95.81
C ASP A 56 13.68 2.18 -94.99
N LEU A 57 12.52 2.26 -95.64
CA LEU A 57 11.22 2.36 -94.99
C LEU A 57 10.94 1.10 -94.16
N GLU A 58 11.08 -0.09 -94.73
CA GLU A 58 10.85 -1.37 -94.05
C GLU A 58 11.77 -1.51 -92.83
N ARG A 59 13.07 -1.17 -92.96
CA ARG A 59 14.01 -1.14 -91.83
C ARG A 59 13.66 -0.10 -90.76
N SER A 60 13.00 0.99 -91.12
CA SER A 60 12.58 2.03 -90.17
C SER A 60 11.32 1.59 -89.43
N GLU A 61 10.36 1.00 -90.14
CA GLU A 61 9.14 0.42 -89.57
C GLU A 61 9.43 -0.70 -88.59
N GLU A 62 10.38 -1.59 -88.92
CA GLU A 62 10.76 -2.69 -88.03
C GLU A 62 11.46 -2.18 -86.77
N ARG A 63 12.33 -1.16 -86.89
CA ARG A 63 12.93 -0.47 -85.74
C ARG A 63 11.89 0.24 -84.88
N LEU A 64 10.92 0.90 -85.51
CA LEU A 64 9.82 1.56 -84.82
C LEU A 64 8.99 0.55 -84.03
N LYS A 65 8.63 -0.58 -84.65
CA LYS A 65 7.87 -1.66 -84.01
C LYS A 65 8.57 -2.18 -82.75
N VAL A 66 9.87 -2.47 -82.81
CA VAL A 66 10.65 -2.92 -81.64
C VAL A 66 10.69 -1.83 -80.56
N SER A 67 10.89 -0.58 -80.95
CA SER A 67 10.91 0.54 -80.01
C SER A 67 9.55 0.74 -79.31
N THR A 68 8.44 0.59 -80.04
CA THR A 68 7.09 0.69 -79.49
C THR A 68 6.79 -0.45 -78.53
N GLN A 69 7.14 -1.70 -78.89
CA GLN A 69 6.97 -2.85 -77.98
C GLN A 69 7.75 -2.65 -76.68
N LYS A 70 9.00 -2.18 -76.78
CA LYS A 70 9.82 -1.91 -75.60
C LYS A 70 9.27 -0.77 -74.75
N LEU A 71 8.69 0.25 -75.37
CA LEU A 71 8.02 1.33 -74.66
C LEU A 71 6.80 0.81 -73.89
N GLU A 72 5.97 -0.03 -74.51
CA GLU A 72 4.79 -0.63 -73.86
C GLU A 72 5.19 -1.48 -72.64
N GLU A 73 6.23 -2.32 -72.77
CA GLU A 73 6.75 -3.12 -71.65
C GLU A 73 7.22 -2.24 -70.49
N VAL A 74 7.99 -1.19 -70.79
CA VAL A 74 8.49 -0.26 -69.77
C VAL A 74 7.34 0.50 -69.10
N THR A 75 6.32 0.91 -69.86
CA THR A 75 5.13 1.57 -69.30
C THR A 75 4.38 0.64 -68.35
N GLN A 76 4.18 -0.62 -68.70
CA GLN A 76 3.53 -1.58 -67.80
C GLN A 76 4.31 -1.77 -66.49
N VAL A 77 5.64 -1.90 -66.56
CA VAL A 77 6.48 -2.02 -65.37
C VAL A 77 6.44 -0.75 -64.51
N ALA A 78 6.39 0.43 -65.13
CA ALA A 78 6.27 1.70 -64.42
C ALA A 78 4.92 1.82 -63.69
N ASP A 79 3.82 1.44 -64.34
CA ASP A 79 2.48 1.45 -63.74
C ASP A 79 2.39 0.50 -62.54
N GLU A 80 2.96 -0.71 -62.66
CA GLU A 80 3.00 -1.66 -61.55
C GLU A 80 3.88 -1.16 -60.40
N SER A 81 5.04 -0.56 -60.71
CA SER A 81 5.91 0.08 -59.72
C SER A 81 5.20 1.21 -58.98
N GLU A 82 4.40 2.02 -59.67
CA GLU A 82 3.61 3.09 -59.05
C GLU A 82 2.52 2.54 -58.11
N ARG A 83 1.85 1.45 -58.50
CA ARG A 83 0.88 0.78 -57.63
C ARG A 83 1.54 0.26 -56.35
N ILE A 84 2.68 -0.41 -56.48
CA ILE A 84 3.44 -0.92 -55.32
C ILE A 84 3.88 0.24 -54.42
N ARG A 85 4.39 1.33 -55.00
CA ARG A 85 4.78 2.53 -54.23
C ARG A 85 3.62 3.07 -53.41
N LYS A 86 2.43 3.22 -54.00
CA LYS A 86 1.23 3.71 -53.29
C LYS A 86 0.80 2.78 -52.15
N MET A 87 0.87 1.46 -52.37
CA MET A 87 0.56 0.49 -51.31
C MET A 87 1.56 0.57 -50.15
N LEU A 88 2.85 0.71 -50.44
CA LEU A 88 3.89 0.86 -49.42
C LEU A 88 3.76 2.17 -48.64
N ASP A 89 3.41 3.26 -49.33
CA ASP A 89 3.20 4.57 -48.70
C ASP A 89 2.02 4.55 -47.72
N ASN A 90 0.88 3.98 -48.14
CA ASN A 90 -0.27 3.77 -47.25
C ASN A 90 0.10 2.90 -46.05
N LYS A 91 0.89 1.83 -46.25
CA LYS A 91 1.33 0.97 -45.17
C LYS A 91 2.25 1.71 -44.20
N ALA A 92 3.19 2.50 -44.71
CA ALA A 92 4.09 3.30 -43.88
C ALA A 92 3.31 4.33 -43.04
N GLN A 93 2.27 4.95 -43.61
CA GLN A 93 1.40 5.86 -42.88
C GLN A 93 0.64 5.15 -41.74
N MET A 94 0.04 3.99 -42.02
CA MET A 94 -0.67 3.19 -41.00
C MET A 94 0.27 2.72 -39.89
N ASP A 95 1.49 2.30 -40.24
CA ASP A 95 2.49 1.88 -39.27
C ASP A 95 2.96 3.06 -38.40
N ALA A 96 3.10 4.26 -38.97
CA ALA A 96 3.43 5.48 -38.23
C ALA A 96 2.34 5.85 -37.20
N GLU A 97 1.07 5.85 -37.62
CA GLU A 97 -0.07 6.11 -36.72
C GLU A 97 -0.13 5.07 -35.58
N LYS A 98 0.16 3.81 -35.88
CA LYS A 98 0.21 2.74 -34.88
C LYS A 98 1.36 2.92 -33.89
N ILE A 99 2.54 3.34 -34.36
CA ILE A 99 3.68 3.63 -33.50
C ILE A 99 3.33 4.78 -32.54
N GLU A 100 2.76 5.88 -33.03
CA GLU A 100 2.37 7.02 -32.19
C GLU A 100 1.36 6.61 -31.10
N ALA A 101 0.36 5.79 -31.46
CA ALA A 101 -0.61 5.28 -30.49
C ALA A 101 0.05 4.39 -29.40
N LEU A 102 0.99 3.52 -29.79
CA LEU A 102 1.72 2.67 -28.86
C LEU A 102 2.66 3.46 -27.97
N GLU A 103 3.31 4.50 -28.49
CA GLU A 103 4.17 5.40 -27.71
C GLU A 103 3.37 6.14 -26.63
N LYS A 104 2.17 6.61 -26.98
CA LYS A 104 1.26 7.24 -26.00
C LYS A 104 0.84 6.26 -24.91
N GLN A 105 0.43 5.05 -25.28
CA GLN A 105 0.06 4.00 -24.31
C GLN A 105 1.24 3.63 -23.40
N LEU A 106 2.45 3.53 -23.96
CA LEU A 106 3.66 3.25 -23.19
C LEU A 106 3.96 4.38 -22.20
N HIS A 107 3.80 5.64 -22.61
CA HIS A 107 3.98 6.78 -21.74
C HIS A 107 2.98 6.78 -20.58
N GLU A 108 1.70 6.59 -20.86
CA GLU A 108 0.64 6.50 -19.84
C GLU A 108 0.90 5.35 -18.85
N ALA A 109 1.32 4.18 -19.34
CA ALA A 109 1.65 3.03 -18.50
C ALA A 109 2.86 3.31 -17.59
N ARG A 110 3.88 4.03 -18.09
CA ARG A 110 5.05 4.42 -17.29
C ARG A 110 4.67 5.39 -16.17
N VAL A 111 3.90 6.43 -16.48
CA VAL A 111 3.44 7.39 -15.48
C VAL A 111 2.62 6.70 -14.38
N LEU A 112 1.72 5.78 -14.77
CA LEU A 112 0.93 5.02 -13.81
C LEU A 112 1.80 4.13 -12.90
N ALA A 113 2.82 3.47 -13.47
CA ALA A 113 3.77 2.67 -12.70
C ALA A 113 4.55 3.53 -11.70
N GLU A 114 5.08 4.67 -12.12
CA GLU A 114 5.80 5.61 -11.25
C GLU A 114 4.92 6.15 -10.11
N ASP A 115 3.67 6.50 -10.40
CA ASP A 115 2.72 6.94 -9.37
C ASP A 115 2.34 5.82 -8.40
N SER A 116 2.29 4.58 -8.88
CA SER A 116 2.10 3.41 -8.02
C SER A 116 3.30 3.20 -7.10
N ASP A 117 4.52 3.27 -7.62
CA ASP A 117 5.75 3.11 -6.85
C ASP A 117 5.86 4.18 -5.76
N ARG A 118 5.54 5.44 -6.08
CA ARG A 118 5.49 6.53 -5.09
C ARG A 118 4.50 6.24 -3.94
N LYS A 119 3.32 5.69 -4.26
CA LYS A 119 2.32 5.31 -3.26
C LYS A 119 2.81 4.14 -2.40
N TYR A 120 3.47 3.16 -3.01
CA TYR A 120 4.06 2.03 -2.28
C TYR A 120 5.13 2.51 -1.29
N ASP A 121 6.02 3.42 -1.72
CA ASP A 121 7.04 4.00 -0.84
C ASP A 121 6.43 4.77 0.33
N GLU A 122 5.36 5.54 0.10
CA GLU A 122 4.66 6.28 1.15
C GLU A 122 4.02 5.33 2.17
N VAL A 123 3.34 4.28 1.70
CA VAL A 123 2.72 3.25 2.56
C VAL A 123 3.78 2.49 3.34
N ALA A 124 4.90 2.10 2.71
CA ALA A 124 6.00 1.41 3.38
C ALA A 124 6.58 2.25 4.52
N ARG A 125 6.81 3.55 4.29
CA ARG A 125 7.28 4.47 5.34
C ARG A 125 6.28 4.60 6.49
N LYS A 126 4.98 4.74 6.19
CA LYS A 126 3.93 4.80 7.22
C LYS A 126 3.88 3.52 8.03
N LEU A 127 4.01 2.37 7.38
CA LEU A 127 4.00 1.07 8.04
C LEU A 127 5.14 0.96 9.06
N THR A 128 6.37 1.32 8.66
CA THR A 128 7.53 1.32 9.59
C THR A 128 7.30 2.20 10.82
N ILE A 129 6.65 3.37 10.67
CA ILE A 129 6.33 4.25 11.80
C ILE A 129 5.29 3.61 12.72
N VAL A 130 4.25 3.00 12.14
CA VAL A 130 3.19 2.32 12.89
C VAL A 130 3.76 1.12 13.65
N ASP A 131 4.59 0.29 13.01
CA ASP A 131 5.23 -0.86 13.65
C ASP A 131 6.08 -0.43 14.86
N ALA A 132 6.89 0.62 14.69
CA ALA A 132 7.71 1.16 15.80
C ALA A 132 6.86 1.74 16.95
N ASN A 133 5.69 2.32 16.64
CA ASN A 133 4.77 2.81 17.67
C ASN A 133 4.02 1.65 18.36
N TYR A 134 3.68 0.62 17.61
CA TYR A 134 3.05 -0.59 18.11
C TYR A 134 3.97 -1.31 19.10
N GLU A 135 5.24 -1.54 18.75
CA GLU A 135 6.23 -2.15 19.67
C GLU A 135 6.37 -1.36 20.99
N LYS A 136 6.38 -0.03 20.91
CA LYS A 136 6.41 0.84 22.11
C LYS A 136 5.16 0.72 22.96
N ALA A 137 3.99 0.60 22.33
CA ALA A 137 2.73 0.42 23.04
C ALA A 137 2.68 -0.96 23.71
N GLU A 138 3.17 -2.00 23.04
CA GLU A 138 3.24 -3.37 23.55
C GLU A 138 4.17 -3.46 24.78
N GLU A 139 5.37 -2.87 24.73
CA GLU A 139 6.27 -2.88 25.89
C GLU A 139 5.67 -2.09 27.08
N ARG A 140 4.97 -0.98 26.83
CA ARG A 140 4.25 -0.25 27.88
C ARG A 140 3.15 -1.09 28.51
N ALA A 141 2.37 -1.81 27.70
CA ALA A 141 1.33 -2.71 28.18
C ALA A 141 1.95 -3.82 29.05
N ARG A 142 3.03 -4.45 28.59
CA ARG A 142 3.74 -5.50 29.34
C ARG A 142 4.24 -5.03 30.71
N VAL A 143 4.81 -3.82 30.77
CA VAL A 143 5.26 -3.22 32.04
C VAL A 143 4.06 -2.95 32.97
N SER A 144 2.95 -2.45 32.42
CA SER A 144 1.73 -2.19 33.18
C SER A 144 1.11 -3.48 33.73
N GLU A 145 1.05 -4.54 32.94
CA GLU A 145 0.55 -5.87 33.36
C GLU A 145 1.40 -6.45 34.49
N LYS A 146 2.73 -6.36 34.38
CA LYS A 146 3.62 -6.77 35.48
C LYS A 146 3.33 -5.97 36.74
N LYS A 147 3.16 -4.65 36.62
CA LYS A 147 2.88 -3.82 37.80
C LYS A 147 1.53 -4.13 38.43
N GLN A 148 0.52 -4.41 37.60
CA GLN A 148 -0.79 -4.84 38.07
C GLN A 148 -0.68 -6.15 38.86
N ALA A 149 0.03 -7.15 38.35
CA ALA A 149 0.23 -8.42 39.04
C ALA A 149 0.92 -8.24 40.41
N GLU A 150 1.97 -7.41 40.48
CA GLU A 150 2.64 -7.07 41.75
C GLU A 150 1.66 -6.46 42.78
N LEU A 151 0.84 -5.49 42.34
CA LEU A 151 -0.14 -4.84 43.20
C LEU A 151 -1.27 -5.79 43.64
N GLU A 152 -1.69 -6.72 42.78
CA GLU A 152 -2.67 -7.75 43.12
C GLU A 152 -2.14 -8.71 44.21
N GLU A 153 -0.86 -9.08 44.15
CA GLU A 153 -0.21 -9.87 45.19
C GLU A 153 -0.09 -9.11 46.52
N GLU A 154 0.31 -7.84 46.49
CA GLU A 154 0.38 -6.98 47.68
C GLU A 154 -1.01 -6.83 48.34
N LEU A 155 -2.05 -6.58 47.55
CA LEU A 155 -3.43 -6.48 48.06
C LEU A 155 -3.88 -7.77 48.73
N LYS A 156 -3.53 -8.93 48.17
CA LYS A 156 -3.84 -10.24 48.77
C LYS A 156 -3.11 -10.41 50.11
N ALA A 157 -1.86 -10.00 50.20
CA ALA A 157 -1.08 -10.05 51.44
C ALA A 157 -1.67 -9.12 52.51
N ILE A 158 -2.03 -7.88 52.15
CA ILE A 158 -2.69 -6.91 53.05
C ILE A 158 -4.04 -7.47 53.53
N GLY A 159 -4.85 -8.04 52.64
CA GLY A 159 -6.13 -8.65 52.99
C GLY A 159 -5.98 -9.80 53.99
N ASN A 160 -4.95 -10.63 53.85
CA ASN A 160 -4.65 -11.69 54.82
C ASN A 160 -4.22 -11.12 56.18
N ASN A 161 -3.38 -10.08 56.18
CA ASN A 161 -2.94 -9.42 57.41
C ASN A 161 -4.10 -8.75 58.15
N LEU A 162 -5.01 -8.10 57.42
CA LEU A 162 -6.20 -7.47 57.99
C LEU A 162 -7.08 -8.50 58.71
N ARG A 163 -7.39 -9.63 58.06
CA ARG A 163 -8.16 -10.72 58.68
C ARG A 163 -7.49 -11.25 59.96
N ALA A 164 -6.16 -11.35 59.97
CA ALA A 164 -5.42 -11.78 61.14
C ALA A 164 -5.46 -10.76 62.28
N LEU A 165 -5.47 -9.45 61.97
CA LEU A 165 -5.64 -8.38 62.94
C LEU A 165 -7.07 -8.32 63.49
N GLU A 166 -8.09 -8.44 62.63
CA GLU A 166 -9.49 -8.50 63.04
C GLU A 166 -9.72 -9.66 64.04
N ALA A 167 -9.18 -10.85 63.74
CA ALA A 167 -9.28 -12.00 64.64
C ALA A 167 -8.52 -11.79 65.98
N LYS A 168 -7.44 -11.01 65.99
CA LYS A 168 -6.73 -10.65 67.22
C LYS A 168 -7.50 -9.62 68.03
N GLU A 169 -8.12 -8.65 67.37
CA GLU A 169 -8.95 -7.63 67.99
C GLU A 169 -10.18 -8.27 68.65
N GLU A 170 -10.89 -9.16 67.96
CA GLU A 170 -12.03 -9.89 68.50
C GLU A 170 -11.65 -10.66 69.78
N LYS A 171 -10.54 -11.41 69.77
CA LYS A 171 -10.00 -12.10 70.95
C LYS A 171 -9.56 -11.16 72.07
N SER A 172 -9.15 -9.93 71.74
CA SER A 172 -8.79 -8.91 72.74
C SER A 172 -10.03 -8.36 73.41
N VAL A 173 -11.09 -8.08 72.63
CA VAL A 173 -12.39 -7.63 73.12
C VAL A 173 -13.04 -8.69 74.01
N GLU A 174 -13.01 -9.96 73.62
CA GLU A 174 -13.49 -11.06 74.46
C GLU A 174 -12.76 -11.14 75.80
N ARG A 175 -11.41 -11.02 75.78
CA ARG A 175 -10.61 -10.99 77.01
C ARG A 175 -10.94 -9.78 77.87
N GLN A 176 -11.13 -8.61 77.28
CA GLN A 176 -11.52 -7.40 78.01
C GLN A 176 -12.87 -7.61 78.70
N ARG A 177 -13.87 -8.15 78.00
CA ARG A 177 -15.19 -8.47 78.59
C ARG A 177 -15.07 -9.45 79.77
N ALA A 178 -14.23 -10.47 79.63
CA ALA A 178 -13.98 -11.43 80.71
C ALA A 178 -13.34 -10.77 81.93
N TYR A 179 -12.34 -9.89 81.73
CA TYR A 179 -11.72 -9.13 82.81
C TYR A 179 -12.70 -8.17 83.47
N GLU A 180 -13.56 -7.49 82.71
CA GLU A 180 -14.60 -6.60 83.26
C GLU A 180 -15.60 -7.37 84.14
N GLN A 181 -16.04 -8.56 83.69
CA GLN A 181 -16.91 -9.43 84.50
C GLN A 181 -16.22 -9.93 85.77
N ALA A 182 -14.97 -10.39 85.66
CA ALA A 182 -14.18 -10.84 86.81
C ALA A 182 -13.95 -9.71 87.82
N LEU A 183 -13.66 -8.50 87.33
CA LEU A 183 -13.50 -7.31 88.16
C LEU A 183 -14.80 -6.96 88.89
N LYS A 184 -15.95 -7.03 88.20
CA LYS A 184 -17.26 -6.79 88.82
C LYS A 184 -17.53 -7.80 89.94
N ALA A 185 -17.32 -9.10 89.67
CA ALA A 185 -17.51 -10.15 90.67
C ALA A 185 -16.54 -10.00 91.86
N ALA A 186 -15.29 -9.60 91.62
CA ALA A 186 -14.32 -9.33 92.67
C ALA A 186 -14.73 -8.14 93.54
N LYS A 187 -15.27 -7.07 92.94
CA LYS A 187 -15.81 -5.91 93.67
C LYS A 187 -17.02 -6.28 94.53
N GLU A 188 -17.93 -7.11 94.02
CA GLU A 188 -19.08 -7.61 94.78
C GLU A 188 -18.61 -8.44 95.99
N ARG A 189 -17.67 -9.38 95.78
CA ARG A 189 -17.07 -10.16 96.88
C ARG A 189 -16.35 -9.29 97.91
N HIS A 190 -15.65 -8.26 97.46
CA HIS A 190 -14.99 -7.31 98.36
C HIS A 190 -16.03 -6.57 99.23
N ALA A 191 -17.10 -6.05 98.62
CA ALA A 191 -18.17 -5.37 99.35
C ALA A 191 -18.87 -6.30 100.36
N GLU A 192 -19.12 -7.56 99.98
CA GLU A 192 -19.66 -8.56 100.92
C GLU A 192 -18.71 -8.86 102.08
N ALA A 193 -17.40 -8.96 101.80
CA ALA A 193 -16.39 -9.19 102.82
C ALA A 193 -16.26 -7.99 103.77
N GLU A 194 -16.30 -6.76 103.23
CA GLU A 194 -16.32 -5.52 104.03
C GLU A 194 -17.56 -5.47 104.92
N ALA A 195 -18.76 -5.72 104.38
CA ALA A 195 -19.99 -5.74 105.18
C ALA A 195 -19.95 -6.80 106.30
N ARG A 196 -19.39 -7.98 106.03
CA ARG A 196 -19.17 -9.02 107.05
C ARG A 196 -18.16 -8.58 108.11
N PHE A 197 -17.07 -7.94 107.70
CA PHE A 197 -16.07 -7.40 108.60
C PHE A 197 -16.66 -6.32 109.51
N GLU A 198 -17.41 -5.37 108.96
CA GLU A 198 -18.11 -4.33 109.73
C GLU A 198 -19.11 -4.94 110.73
N ALA A 199 -19.87 -5.96 110.32
CA ALA A 199 -20.78 -6.66 111.22
C ALA A 199 -20.04 -7.37 112.37
N ALA A 200 -18.93 -8.04 112.07
CA ALA A 200 -18.08 -8.68 113.06
C ALA A 200 -17.46 -7.67 114.02
N ASP A 201 -16.92 -6.55 113.51
CA ASP A 201 -16.35 -5.47 114.31
C ASP A 201 -17.39 -4.83 115.24
N ASN A 202 -18.62 -4.63 114.76
CA ASN A 202 -19.73 -4.17 115.59
C ASN A 202 -20.10 -5.18 116.69
N ASN A 203 -20.08 -6.48 116.40
CA ASN A 203 -20.30 -7.51 117.42
C ASN A 203 -19.16 -7.55 118.45
N VAL A 204 -17.91 -7.42 118.02
CA VAL A 204 -16.76 -7.30 118.93
C VAL A 204 -16.93 -6.09 119.84
N LYS A 205 -17.30 -4.92 119.31
CA LYS A 205 -17.59 -3.73 120.12
C LYS A 205 -18.73 -3.93 121.12
N LYS A 206 -19.79 -4.66 120.76
CA LYS A 206 -20.88 -4.99 121.69
C LYS A 206 -20.42 -5.95 122.79
N LEU A 207 -19.71 -7.01 122.42
CA LEU A 207 -19.15 -7.96 123.38
C LEU A 207 -18.16 -7.27 124.32
N GLN A 208 -17.33 -6.35 123.82
CA GLN A 208 -16.41 -5.57 124.65
C GLN A 208 -17.17 -4.75 125.70
N ARG A 209 -18.24 -4.04 125.32
CA ARG A 209 -19.07 -3.30 126.30
C ARG A 209 -19.71 -4.21 127.35
N GLU A 210 -20.11 -5.42 126.96
CA GLU A 210 -20.67 -6.39 127.89
C GLU A 210 -19.60 -6.95 128.83
N VAL A 211 -18.38 -7.20 128.32
CA VAL A 211 -17.21 -7.54 129.13
C VAL A 211 -16.94 -6.43 130.14
N ASP A 212 -16.81 -5.17 129.71
CA ASP A 212 -16.56 -4.03 130.60
C ASP A 212 -17.66 -3.93 131.67
N ARG A 213 -18.94 -4.13 131.31
CA ARG A 213 -20.07 -4.15 132.25
C ARG A 213 -19.99 -5.30 133.25
N LEU A 214 -19.65 -6.50 132.79
CA LEU A 214 -19.50 -7.68 133.65
C LEU A 214 -18.30 -7.51 134.59
N GLU A 215 -17.21 -6.89 134.14
CA GLU A 215 -16.06 -6.53 134.96
C GLU A 215 -16.45 -5.51 136.04
N ASP A 216 -17.23 -4.48 135.71
CA ASP A 216 -17.78 -3.52 136.68
C ASP A 216 -18.69 -4.18 137.72
N LEU A 217 -19.57 -5.09 137.28
CA LEU A 217 -20.45 -5.85 138.18
C LEU A 217 -19.64 -6.77 139.09
N LEU A 218 -18.63 -7.46 138.55
CA LEU A 218 -17.72 -8.30 139.31
C LEU A 218 -16.94 -7.49 140.34
N ALA A 219 -16.46 -6.30 139.98
CA ALA A 219 -15.79 -5.38 140.90
C ALA A 219 -16.75 -4.93 142.03
N LYS A 220 -18.00 -4.61 141.70
CA LYS A 220 -19.03 -4.28 142.71
C LYS A 220 -19.34 -5.45 143.64
N GLU A 221 -19.50 -6.66 143.10
CA GLU A 221 -19.74 -7.86 143.93
C GLU A 221 -18.53 -8.19 144.80
N ARG A 222 -17.31 -8.06 144.27
CA ARG A 222 -16.08 -8.19 145.08
C ARG A 222 -16.06 -7.16 146.21
N GLY A 223 -16.41 -5.92 145.93
CA GLY A 223 -16.53 -4.86 146.93
C GLY A 223 -17.60 -5.16 147.99
N ARG A 224 -18.77 -5.67 147.60
CA ARG A 224 -19.82 -6.12 148.54
C ARG A 224 -19.34 -7.29 149.40
N TYR A 225 -18.64 -8.25 148.80
CA TYR A 225 -18.09 -9.40 149.50
C TYR A 225 -17.02 -8.97 150.52
N GLN A 226 -16.16 -8.02 150.15
CA GLN A 226 -15.19 -7.40 151.06
C GLN A 226 -15.88 -6.66 152.20
N HIS A 227 -16.90 -5.85 151.90
CA HIS A 227 -17.67 -5.15 152.94
C HIS A 227 -18.35 -6.12 153.92
N MET A 228 -18.98 -7.19 153.40
CA MET A 228 -19.55 -8.24 154.24
C MET A 228 -18.48 -8.96 155.07
N SER A 229 -17.29 -9.18 154.49
CA SER A 229 -16.15 -9.77 155.20
C SER A 229 -15.67 -8.86 156.32
N ASP A 230 -15.55 -7.56 156.06
CA ASP A 230 -15.13 -6.56 157.05
C ASP A 230 -16.19 -6.41 158.17
N GLU A 231 -17.49 -6.45 157.85
CA GLU A 231 -18.58 -6.50 158.84
C GLU A 231 -18.55 -7.79 159.68
N LEU A 232 -18.22 -8.93 159.07
CA LEU A 232 -18.00 -10.20 159.78
C LEU A 232 -16.80 -10.10 160.72
N ASP A 233 -15.68 -9.51 160.28
CA ASP A 233 -14.51 -9.32 161.12
C ASP A 233 -14.75 -8.28 162.23
N GLN A 234 -15.56 -7.26 161.96
CA GLN A 234 -15.97 -6.27 162.96
C GLN A 234 -16.93 -6.88 163.99
N THR A 235 -17.94 -7.64 163.58
CA THR A 235 -18.83 -8.37 164.50
C THR A 235 -18.09 -9.43 165.29
N TYR A 236 -17.11 -10.10 164.68
CA TYR A 236 -16.22 -11.03 165.37
C TYR A 236 -15.37 -10.29 166.42
N SER A 237 -14.82 -9.12 166.07
CA SER A 237 -14.05 -8.27 166.99
C SER A 237 -14.92 -7.75 168.15
N GLU A 238 -16.16 -7.32 167.89
CA GLU A 238 -17.13 -6.89 168.90
C GLU A 238 -17.54 -8.03 169.85
N LEU A 239 -17.66 -9.26 169.33
CA LEU A 239 -17.88 -10.47 170.14
C LEU A 239 -16.67 -10.83 171.02
N THR A 240 -15.45 -10.58 170.55
CA THR A 240 -14.23 -10.83 171.34
C THR A 240 -13.91 -9.72 172.35
N ALA A 241 -14.50 -8.52 172.22
CA ALA A 241 -14.29 -7.40 173.15
C ALA A 241 -15.31 -7.34 174.30
N ALA A 242 -16.31 -8.23 174.34
CA ALA A 242 -17.32 -8.34 175.41
C ALA A 242 -16.94 -9.34 176.53
N HIS A 243 -15.67 -9.75 176.60
CA HIS A 243 -15.07 -10.54 177.69
C HIS A 243 -13.75 -9.91 178.14
#